data_AF-A0A0J1IF29-F1
#
_entry.id   AF-A0A0J1IF29-F1
#
_cell.length_a   1.000
_cell.length_b   1.000
_cell.length_c   1.000
_cell.angle_alpha   90.00
_cell.angle_beta   90.00
_cell.angle_gamma   90.00
#
_symmetry.space_group_name_H-M   'P 1'
#
loop_
_entity.id
_entity.type
_entity.pdbx_description
1 polymer ?
#
loop_
_entity_poly.entity_id
_entity_poly.type
_entity_poly.pdbx_seq_one_letter_code
_entity_poly.pdbx_strand_id
1 'polypeptide(L)'
;MNVTEFRKKVDKMNAKQLYNRAYDLQYVEENFEEALKTYNQIISEFPDSKEAGYAKSQISNLEGTIQKPKTMAVQEGGEPNYAAPLEERYPILRSIASLYKVLAVLVGILAVILIVMGMGGAPNVGMIIESFIGGLIGVVILLAMSEGITVFLDIEENTRRLALQQGKS
;
A
#
# COMPACT_ATOMS: atom_id res chain seq x y z
N MET A 1 23.97 -28.75 6.83
CA MET A 1 23.74 -28.06 8.11
C MET A 1 22.67 -28.84 8.86
N ASN A 2 22.90 -29.25 10.12
CA ASN A 2 21.99 -30.12 10.87
C ASN A 2 21.04 -29.29 11.75
N VAL A 3 19.82 -29.79 11.99
CA VAL A 3 18.74 -29.15 12.78
C VAL A 3 19.23 -28.70 14.17
N THR A 4 20.18 -29.44 14.75
CA THR A 4 20.78 -29.14 16.06
C THR A 4 21.69 -27.90 16.03
N GLU A 5 22.39 -27.64 14.92
CA GLU A 5 23.21 -26.43 14.76
C GLU A 5 22.37 -25.20 14.44
N PHE A 6 21.27 -25.37 13.69
CA PHE A 6 20.29 -24.31 13.46
C PHE A 6 19.71 -23.81 14.79
N ARG A 7 19.28 -24.73 15.66
CA ARG A 7 18.73 -24.41 16.98
C ARG A 7 19.68 -23.61 17.87
N LYS A 8 20.97 -23.95 17.89
CA LYS A 8 21.99 -23.23 18.69
C LYS A 8 22.31 -21.82 18.19
N LYS A 9 22.12 -21.54 16.90
CA LYS A 9 22.38 -20.20 16.32
C LYS A 9 21.21 -19.23 16.54
N VAL A 10 19.99 -19.76 16.59
CA VAL A 10 18.75 -19.02 16.86
C VAL A 10 18.70 -18.52 18.31
N ASP A 11 19.20 -19.30 19.28
CA ASP A 11 19.23 -18.97 20.72
C ASP A 11 20.06 -17.72 21.12
N LYS A 12 20.79 -17.10 20.18
CA LYS A 12 21.56 -15.86 20.42
C LYS A 12 21.03 -14.64 19.66
N MET A 13 19.97 -14.79 18.88
CA MET A 13 19.45 -13.72 18.05
C MET A 13 18.53 -12.81 18.86
N ASN A 14 18.74 -11.51 18.74
CA ASN A 14 17.78 -10.53 19.27
C ASN A 14 16.54 -10.43 18.35
N ALA A 15 15.49 -9.76 18.83
CA ALA A 15 14.22 -9.61 18.11
C ALA A 15 14.41 -9.10 16.66
N LYS A 16 15.36 -8.18 16.43
CA LYS A 16 15.69 -7.64 15.09
C LYS A 16 16.30 -8.68 14.16
N GLN A 17 17.23 -9.50 14.66
CA GLN A 17 17.85 -10.55 13.87
C GLN A 17 16.87 -11.67 13.52
N LEU A 18 16.01 -12.03 14.48
CA LEU A 18 14.92 -12.97 14.23
C LEU A 18 13.93 -12.42 13.20
N TYR A 19 13.59 -11.13 13.29
CA TYR A 19 12.69 -10.49 12.32
C TYR A 19 13.26 -10.51 10.91
N ASN A 20 14.54 -10.14 10.75
CA ASN A 20 15.20 -10.19 9.45
C ASN A 20 15.23 -11.62 8.89
N ARG A 21 15.52 -12.62 9.73
CA ARG A 21 15.49 -14.03 9.30
C ARG A 21 14.10 -14.48 8.87
N ALA A 22 13.06 -14.13 9.63
CA ALA A 22 11.69 -14.44 9.28
C ALA A 22 11.26 -13.76 7.96
N TYR A 23 11.74 -12.54 7.73
CA TYR A 23 11.52 -11.80 6.49
C TYR A 23 12.22 -12.47 5.29
N ASP A 24 13.49 -12.88 5.44
CA ASP A 24 14.20 -13.62 4.39
C ASP A 24 13.53 -14.97 4.10
N LEU A 25 13.08 -15.68 5.15
CA LEU A 25 12.32 -16.92 5.00
C LEU A 25 11.04 -16.71 4.19
N GLN A 26 10.33 -15.60 4.42
CA GLN A 26 9.09 -15.27 3.73
C GLN A 26 9.29 -14.86 2.26
N TYR A 27 10.28 -13.99 1.97
CA TYR A 27 10.40 -13.31 0.67
C TYR A 27 11.53 -13.82 -0.22
N VAL A 28 12.53 -14.50 0.35
CA VAL A 28 13.70 -15.00 -0.39
C VAL A 28 13.65 -16.52 -0.50
N GLU A 29 13.33 -17.21 0.60
CA GLU A 29 13.30 -18.68 0.63
C GLU A 29 11.89 -19.25 0.41
N GLU A 30 10.86 -18.41 0.40
CA GLU A 30 9.44 -18.77 0.25
C GLU A 30 8.98 -19.88 1.23
N ASN A 31 9.64 -19.97 2.39
CA ASN A 31 9.38 -20.95 3.43
C ASN A 31 8.46 -20.35 4.50
N PHE A 32 7.17 -20.29 4.16
CA PHE A 32 6.14 -19.64 4.98
C PHE A 32 5.92 -20.32 6.33
N GLU A 33 6.07 -21.64 6.42
CA GLU A 33 5.90 -22.38 7.67
C GLU A 33 6.98 -21.98 8.69
N GLU A 34 8.24 -21.94 8.24
CA GLU A 34 9.35 -21.52 9.09
C GLU A 34 9.30 -20.02 9.40
N ALA A 35 8.91 -19.18 8.43
CA ALA A 35 8.70 -17.75 8.65
C ALA A 35 7.63 -17.49 9.73
N LEU A 36 6.47 -18.14 9.66
CA LEU A 36 5.41 -18.03 10.66
C LEU A 36 5.86 -18.51 12.03
N LYS A 37 6.62 -19.60 12.09
CA LYS A 37 7.20 -20.09 13.34
C LYS A 37 8.15 -19.05 13.95
N THR A 38 9.02 -18.45 13.14
CA THR A 38 9.95 -17.41 13.60
C THR A 38 9.21 -16.13 14.01
N TYR A 39 8.16 -15.71 13.31
CA TYR A 39 7.35 -14.57 13.72
C TYR A 39 6.63 -14.81 15.06
N ASN A 40 6.04 -16.00 15.24
CA ASN A 40 5.41 -16.38 16.51
C ASN A 40 6.43 -16.44 17.65
N GLN A 41 7.66 -16.88 17.36
CA GLN A 41 8.76 -16.85 18.34
C GLN A 41 9.08 -15.42 18.78
N ILE A 42 9.16 -14.45 17.86
CA ILE A 42 9.40 -13.04 18.21
C ILE A 42 8.30 -12.50 19.14
N ILE A 43 7.04 -12.83 18.87
CA ILE A 43 5.91 -12.38 19.70
C ILE A 43 5.95 -13.01 21.10
N SER A 44 6.35 -14.28 21.20
CA SER A 44 6.42 -15.00 22.46
C SER A 44 7.62 -14.59 23.32
N GLU A 45 8.78 -14.38 22.71
CA GLU A 45 10.04 -14.12 23.42
C GLU A 45 10.32 -12.63 23.64
N PHE A 46 9.81 -11.76 22.76
CA PHE A 46 10.05 -10.31 22.79
C PHE A 46 8.76 -9.50 22.66
N PRO A 47 7.74 -9.72 23.53
CA PRO A 47 6.41 -9.12 23.37
C PRO A 47 6.40 -7.59 23.37
N ASP A 48 7.34 -6.96 24.09
CA ASP A 48 7.45 -5.50 24.20
C ASP A 48 8.33 -4.86 23.11
N SER A 49 8.91 -5.67 22.21
CA SER A 49 9.73 -5.18 21.11
C SER A 49 8.88 -4.56 19.98
N LYS A 50 9.45 -3.61 19.25
CA LYS A 50 8.79 -3.05 18.05
C LYS A 50 8.61 -4.15 16.99
N GLU A 51 9.56 -5.08 16.95
CA GLU A 51 9.59 -6.24 16.07
C GLU A 51 8.43 -7.21 16.32
N ALA A 52 7.95 -7.35 17.55
CA ALA A 52 6.73 -8.12 17.82
C ALA A 52 5.49 -7.48 17.18
N GLY A 53 5.42 -6.14 17.14
CA GLY A 53 4.38 -5.42 16.39
C GLY A 53 4.47 -5.69 14.89
N TYR A 54 5.68 -5.66 14.33
CA TYR A 54 5.90 -5.98 12.92
C TYR A 54 5.60 -7.44 12.60
N ALA A 55 5.99 -8.38 13.47
CA ALA A 55 5.73 -9.80 13.33
C ALA A 55 4.21 -10.10 13.30
N LYS A 56 3.42 -9.47 14.18
CA LYS A 56 1.95 -9.58 14.16
C LYS A 56 1.35 -9.13 12.83
N SER A 57 1.86 -8.03 12.27
CA SER A 57 1.40 -7.55 10.96
C SER A 57 1.73 -8.53 9.83
N GLN A 58 2.94 -9.12 9.84
CA GLN A 58 3.33 -10.11 8.82
C GLN A 58 2.53 -11.41 8.95
N ILE A 59 2.30 -11.89 10.18
CA ILE A 59 1.42 -13.04 10.44
C ILE A 59 0.00 -12.72 9.95
N SER A 60 -0.57 -11.56 10.25
CA SER A 60 -1.92 -11.22 9.78
C SER A 60 -2.03 -11.19 8.26
N ASN A 61 -1.00 -10.71 7.56
CA ASN A 61 -0.94 -10.75 6.10
C ASN A 61 -0.84 -12.20 5.59
N LEU A 62 -0.04 -13.03 6.26
CA LEU A 62 0.14 -14.46 5.94
C LEU A 62 -1.11 -15.30 6.26
N GLU A 63 -1.80 -15.02 7.37
CA GLU A 63 -3.05 -15.66 7.78
C GLU A 63 -4.23 -15.24 6.90
N GLY A 64 -4.23 -13.98 6.44
CA GLY A 64 -5.12 -13.52 5.36
C GLY A 64 -4.92 -14.31 4.06
N THR A 65 -3.71 -14.80 3.78
CA THR A 65 -3.43 -15.76 2.71
C THR A 65 -3.74 -17.22 3.07
N ILE A 66 -3.76 -17.62 4.35
CA ILE A 66 -4.00 -19.02 4.81
C ILE A 66 -5.49 -19.32 5.07
N GLN A 67 -6.36 -18.31 5.24
CA GLN A 67 -7.82 -18.51 5.22
C GLN A 67 -8.42 -18.64 3.81
N LYS A 68 -7.63 -18.50 2.74
CA LYS A 68 -7.98 -19.07 1.42
C LYS A 68 -7.52 -20.54 1.43
N PRO A 69 -8.44 -21.50 1.17
CA PRO A 69 -8.52 -22.75 1.89
C PRO A 69 -7.37 -23.74 1.61
N LYS A 70 -7.07 -24.48 2.68
CA LYS A 70 -6.53 -25.85 2.71
C LYS A 70 -7.30 -26.79 1.76
N THR A 71 -7.04 -26.68 0.46
CA THR A 71 -7.09 -27.78 -0.52
C THR A 71 -6.13 -27.43 -1.67
N MET A 72 -4.83 -27.52 -1.43
CA MET A 72 -3.89 -27.93 -2.46
C MET A 72 -3.60 -29.42 -2.27
N ALA A 73 -4.67 -30.23 -2.41
CA ALA A 73 -4.45 -31.52 -3.03
C ALA A 73 -3.93 -31.19 -4.44
N VAL A 74 -2.78 -31.74 -4.77
CA VAL A 74 -2.21 -31.74 -6.11
C VAL A 74 -3.33 -32.04 -7.11
N GLN A 75 -3.80 -31.02 -7.80
CA GLN A 75 -4.44 -31.18 -9.10
C GLN A 75 -3.37 -30.80 -10.11
N GLU A 76 -2.70 -31.83 -10.63
CA GLU A 76 -2.02 -31.72 -11.91
C GLU A 76 -3.05 -31.18 -12.92
N GLY A 77 -2.83 -29.97 -13.43
CA GLY A 77 -3.55 -29.44 -14.61
C GLY A 77 -4.52 -28.28 -14.43
N GLY A 78 -4.49 -27.49 -13.35
CA GLY A 78 -5.35 -26.31 -13.19
C GLY A 78 -4.58 -25.00 -13.04
N GLU A 79 -4.82 -24.03 -13.92
CA GLU A 79 -4.15 -22.71 -13.92
C GLU A 79 -4.24 -21.98 -12.56
N PRO A 80 -3.15 -21.36 -12.09
CA PRO A 80 -3.18 -20.62 -10.84
C PRO A 80 -3.97 -19.32 -11.00
N ASN A 81 -5.09 -19.22 -10.26
CA ASN A 81 -5.95 -18.05 -10.24
C ASN A 81 -5.31 -16.90 -9.43
N TYR A 82 -4.47 -16.11 -10.09
CA TYR A 82 -3.77 -14.93 -9.53
C TYR A 82 -4.56 -13.61 -9.66
N ALA A 83 -5.87 -13.63 -9.87
CA ALA A 83 -6.65 -12.41 -10.09
C ALA A 83 -7.38 -11.95 -8.83
N ALA A 84 -6.67 -11.48 -7.80
CA ALA A 84 -7.30 -10.60 -6.81
C ALA A 84 -7.60 -9.23 -7.48
N PRO A 85 -8.82 -8.68 -7.37
CA PRO A 85 -9.12 -7.32 -7.86
C PRO A 85 -8.20 -6.27 -7.23
N LEU A 86 -7.82 -5.23 -7.99
CA LEU A 86 -6.91 -4.19 -7.49
C LEU A 86 -7.41 -3.39 -6.30
N GLU A 87 -8.71 -3.43 -6.05
CA GLU A 87 -9.31 -2.86 -4.85
C GLU A 87 -8.60 -3.34 -3.59
N GLU A 88 -8.02 -4.54 -3.59
CA GLU A 88 -7.26 -5.07 -2.46
C GLU A 88 -5.78 -4.63 -2.44
N ARG A 89 -5.18 -4.26 -3.59
CA ARG A 89 -3.72 -4.07 -3.69
C ARG A 89 -3.24 -2.63 -3.45
N TYR A 90 -4.02 -1.62 -3.88
CA TYR A 90 -3.65 -0.19 -3.72
C TYR A 90 -4.79 0.71 -3.19
N PRO A 91 -5.47 0.36 -2.08
CA PRO A 91 -6.56 1.18 -1.52
C PRO A 91 -6.11 2.58 -1.09
N ILE A 92 -4.84 2.71 -0.67
CA ILE A 92 -4.26 3.98 -0.20
C ILE A 92 -4.07 4.95 -1.37
N LEU A 93 -3.63 4.50 -2.56
CA LEU A 93 -3.40 5.40 -3.69
C LEU A 93 -4.71 5.99 -4.22
N ARG A 94 -5.80 5.20 -4.27
CA ARG A 94 -7.13 5.72 -4.60
C ARG A 94 -7.61 6.75 -3.58
N SER A 95 -7.36 6.51 -2.30
CA SER A 95 -7.64 7.47 -1.23
C SER A 95 -6.87 8.78 -1.41
N ILE A 96 -5.58 8.71 -1.77
CA ILE A 96 -4.75 9.89 -2.05
C ILE A 96 -5.29 10.66 -3.27
N ALA A 97 -5.66 9.98 -4.35
CA ALA A 97 -6.26 10.62 -5.52
C ALA A 97 -7.55 11.38 -5.13
N SER A 98 -8.42 10.75 -4.33
CA SER A 98 -9.64 11.38 -3.82
C SER A 98 -9.34 12.60 -2.94
N LEU A 99 -8.33 12.50 -2.06
CA LEU A 99 -7.88 13.61 -1.22
C LEU A 99 -7.47 14.83 -2.06
N TYR A 100 -6.73 14.63 -3.15
CA TYR A 100 -6.36 15.73 -4.05
C TYR A 100 -7.58 16.40 -4.70
N LYS A 101 -8.64 15.65 -5.05
CA LYS A 101 -9.89 16.23 -5.57
C LYS A 101 -10.58 17.11 -4.52
N VAL A 102 -10.64 16.65 -3.27
CA VAL A 102 -11.21 17.43 -2.15
C VAL A 102 -10.39 18.70 -1.91
N LEU A 103 -9.06 18.59 -1.88
CA LEU A 103 -8.18 19.75 -1.75
C LEU A 103 -8.37 20.75 -2.90
N ALA A 104 -8.54 20.28 -4.14
CA ALA A 104 -8.81 21.15 -5.28
C ALA A 104 -10.09 21.97 -5.06
N VAL A 105 -11.17 21.34 -4.60
CA VAL A 105 -12.42 22.04 -4.29
C VAL A 105 -12.21 23.08 -3.18
N LEU A 106 -11.49 22.73 -2.11
CA LEU A 106 -11.21 23.64 -1.01
C LEU A 106 -10.38 24.86 -1.46
N VAL A 107 -9.36 24.65 -2.29
CA VAL A 107 -8.55 25.73 -2.88
C VAL A 107 -9.41 26.62 -3.79
N GLY A 108 -10.30 26.03 -4.59
CA GLY A 108 -11.24 26.76 -5.42
C GLY A 108 -12.19 27.65 -4.59
N ILE A 109 -12.77 27.09 -3.52
CA ILE A 109 -13.64 27.84 -2.59
C ILE A 109 -12.86 28.99 -1.94
N LEU A 110 -11.65 28.73 -1.45
CA LEU A 110 -10.80 29.74 -0.83
C LEU A 110 -10.50 30.89 -1.81
N ALA A 111 -10.17 30.58 -3.07
CA ALA A 111 -9.92 31.59 -4.10
C ALA A 111 -11.15 32.48 -4.34
N VAL A 112 -12.35 31.89 -4.39
CA VAL A 112 -13.61 32.65 -4.53
C VAL A 112 -13.84 33.57 -3.32
N ILE A 113 -13.62 33.09 -2.09
CA ILE A 113 -13.75 33.89 -0.87
C ILE A 113 -12.81 35.10 -0.93
N LEU A 114 -11.55 34.91 -1.29
CA LEU A 114 -10.57 35.98 -1.39
C LEU A 114 -10.97 37.04 -2.44
N ILE A 115 -11.49 36.61 -3.58
CA ILE A 115 -12.01 37.52 -4.62
C ILE A 115 -13.17 38.35 -4.07
N VAL A 116 -14.15 37.73 -3.42
CA VAL A 116 -15.33 38.42 -2.86
C VAL A 116 -14.90 39.42 -1.76
N MET A 117 -14.00 39.02 -0.87
CA MET A 117 -13.46 39.91 0.17
C MET A 117 -12.71 41.10 -0.44
N GLY A 118 -11.96 40.88 -1.52
CA GLY A 118 -11.25 41.93 -2.25
C GLY A 118 -12.18 42.97 -2.90
N MET A 119 -13.45 42.64 -3.12
CA MET A 119 -14.46 43.55 -3.68
C MET A 119 -15.21 44.38 -2.63
N GLY A 120 -15.17 44.00 -1.35
CA GLY A 120 -15.96 44.63 -0.27
C GLY A 120 -15.41 45.96 0.28
N GLY A 121 -14.29 46.46 -0.25
CA GLY A 121 -13.62 47.70 0.19
C GLY A 121 -13.14 48.54 -0.99
N ALA A 122 -12.02 49.28 -0.81
CA ALA A 122 -11.32 49.86 -1.95
C ALA A 122 -10.69 48.71 -2.78
N PRO A 123 -11.19 48.43 -4.00
CA PRO A 123 -10.83 47.21 -4.70
C PRO A 123 -9.35 47.23 -5.09
N ASN A 124 -8.57 46.31 -4.52
CA ASN A 124 -7.21 46.05 -4.96
C ASN A 124 -7.26 45.09 -6.15
N VAL A 125 -7.29 45.66 -7.36
CA VAL A 125 -7.37 44.91 -8.62
C VAL A 125 -6.22 43.88 -8.72
N GLY A 126 -5.03 44.21 -8.22
CA GLY A 126 -3.89 43.28 -8.20
C GLY A 126 -4.19 42.02 -7.39
N MET A 127 -4.69 42.17 -6.16
CA MET A 127 -5.05 41.04 -5.29
C MET A 127 -6.14 40.15 -5.90
N ILE A 128 -7.13 40.75 -6.57
CA ILE A 128 -8.21 40.00 -7.23
C ILE A 128 -7.65 39.15 -8.38
N ILE A 129 -6.79 39.73 -9.22
CA ILE A 129 -6.16 39.02 -10.35
C ILE A 129 -5.25 37.90 -9.83
N GLU A 130 -4.42 38.17 -8.82
CA GLU A 130 -3.53 37.17 -8.22
C GLU A 130 -4.30 36.01 -7.60
N SER A 131 -5.39 36.29 -6.87
CA SER A 131 -6.23 35.26 -6.25
C SER A 131 -6.94 34.40 -7.29
N PHE A 132 -7.40 35.01 -8.39
CA PHE A 132 -8.05 34.29 -9.48
C PHE A 132 -7.07 33.37 -10.21
N ILE A 133 -5.93 33.92 -10.66
CA ILE A 133 -4.92 33.15 -11.40
C ILE A 133 -4.31 32.06 -10.50
N GLY A 134 -3.92 32.42 -9.28
CA GLY A 134 -3.33 31.49 -8.31
C GLY A 134 -4.30 30.38 -7.92
N GLY A 135 -5.56 30.72 -7.66
CA GLY A 135 -6.61 29.75 -7.38
C GLY A 135 -6.84 28.79 -8.54
N LEU A 136 -6.97 29.30 -9.76
CA LEU A 136 -7.21 28.49 -10.95
C LEU A 136 -6.04 27.55 -11.24
N ILE A 137 -4.80 28.04 -11.19
CA ILE A 137 -3.60 27.21 -11.37
C ILE A 137 -3.54 26.15 -10.28
N GLY A 138 -3.77 26.51 -9.02
CA GLY A 138 -3.76 25.57 -7.90
C GLY A 138 -4.77 24.44 -8.06
N VAL A 139 -6.01 24.76 -8.45
CA VAL A 139 -7.06 23.78 -8.76
C VAL A 139 -6.62 22.84 -9.88
N VAL A 140 -6.12 23.39 -10.99
CA VAL A 140 -5.69 22.59 -12.15
C VAL A 140 -4.56 21.64 -11.79
N ILE A 141 -3.55 22.10 -11.03
CA ILE A 141 -2.43 21.25 -10.59
C ILE A 141 -2.93 20.11 -9.70
N LEU A 142 -3.79 20.40 -8.72
CA LEU A 142 -4.33 19.37 -7.82
C LEU A 142 -5.17 18.34 -8.56
N LEU A 143 -6.02 18.77 -9.50
CA LEU A 143 -6.79 17.86 -10.35
C LEU A 143 -5.88 17.04 -11.27
N ALA A 144 -4.87 17.65 -11.88
CA ALA A 144 -3.92 16.95 -12.73
C ALA A 144 -3.15 15.86 -11.97
N MET A 145 -2.74 16.13 -10.72
CA MET A 145 -2.12 15.11 -9.87
C MET A 145 -3.09 13.98 -9.53
N SER A 146 -4.33 14.30 -9.21
CA SER A 146 -5.37 13.29 -8.93
C SER A 146 -5.62 12.37 -10.12
N GLU A 147 -5.86 12.95 -11.30
CA GLU A 147 -6.10 12.19 -12.53
C GLU A 147 -4.86 11.40 -12.95
N GLY A 148 -3.66 11.95 -12.78
CA GLY A 148 -2.42 11.23 -13.03
C GLY A 148 -2.28 9.95 -12.20
N ILE A 149 -2.67 9.98 -10.92
CA ILE A 149 -2.69 8.79 -10.06
C ILE A 149 -3.72 7.78 -10.55
N THR A 150 -4.94 8.22 -10.88
CA THR A 150 -6.00 7.33 -11.38
C THR A 150 -5.59 6.65 -12.68
N VAL A 151 -5.05 7.40 -13.65
CA VAL A 151 -4.58 6.85 -14.92
C VAL A 151 -3.47 5.82 -14.73
N PHE A 152 -2.52 6.08 -13.81
CA PHE A 152 -1.46 5.11 -13.53
C PHE A 152 -2.02 3.79 -12.99
N LEU A 153 -2.98 3.85 -12.07
CA LEU A 153 -3.66 2.67 -11.52
C LEU A 153 -4.43 1.91 -12.62
N ASP A 154 -5.10 2.63 -13.52
CA ASP A 154 -5.86 2.04 -14.63
C ASP A 154 -4.95 1.33 -15.64
N ILE A 155 -3.76 1.88 -15.93
CA ILE A 155 -2.76 1.24 -16.80
C ILE A 155 -2.26 -0.07 -16.20
N GLU A 156 -1.97 -0.09 -14.89
CA GLU A 156 -1.53 -1.31 -14.20
C GLU A 156 -2.65 -2.36 -14.20
N GLU A 157 -3.91 -1.95 -14.01
CA GLU A 157 -5.06 -2.83 -14.14
C GLU A 157 -5.16 -3.47 -15.51
N ASN A 158 -5.12 -2.65 -16.56
CA ASN A 158 -5.25 -3.11 -17.93
C ASN A 158 -4.09 -4.03 -18.32
N THR A 159 -2.86 -3.69 -17.93
CA THR A 159 -1.67 -4.52 -18.20
C THR A 159 -1.79 -5.89 -17.54
N ARG A 160 -2.26 -5.96 -16.29
CA ARG A 160 -2.48 -7.24 -15.60
C ARG A 160 -3.59 -8.06 -16.25
N ARG A 161 -4.71 -7.43 -16.62
CA ARG A 161 -5.81 -8.11 -17.31
C ARG A 161 -5.34 -8.72 -18.64
N LEU A 162 -4.49 -8.01 -19.39
CA LEU A 162 -3.91 -8.52 -20.63
C LEU A 162 -2.98 -9.74 -20.39
N ALA A 163 -2.12 -9.68 -19.38
CA ALA A 163 -1.25 -10.81 -19.03
C ALA A 163 -2.05 -12.08 -18.68
N LEU A 164 -3.15 -11.93 -17.93
CA LEU A 164 -4.05 -13.03 -17.57
C LEU A 164 -4.81 -13.61 -18.79
N GLN A 165 -5.12 -12.78 -19.79
CA GLN A 165 -5.78 -13.24 -21.01
C GLN A 165 -4.82 -14.01 -21.92
N GLN A 166 -3.56 -13.59 -22.00
CA GLN A 166 -2.54 -14.27 -22.82
C GLN A 166 -2.10 -15.62 -22.24
N GLY A 167 -2.17 -15.80 -20.92
CA GLY A 167 -1.90 -17.11 -20.31
C GLY A 167 -2.94 -18.20 -20.64
N LYS A 168 -4.14 -17.80 -21.08
CA LYS A 168 -5.28 -18.69 -21.36
C LYS A 168 -5.42 -19.12 -22.83
N SER A 169 -4.54 -18.66 -23.72
CA SER A 169 -4.55 -18.96 -25.17
C SER A 169 -3.36 -19.82 -25.56
#